data_AF-A0AAI9MVK8-F1
#
_entry.id   AF-A0AAI9MVK8-F1
#
_cell.length_a   1.000
_cell.length_b   1.000
_cell.length_c   1.000
_cell.angle_alpha   90.00
_cell.angle_beta   90.00
_cell.angle_gamma   90.00
#
_symmetry.space_group_name_H-M   'P 1'
#
loop_
_entity.id
_entity.type
_entity.pdbx_description
1 polymer ?
#
loop_
_entity_poly.entity_id
_entity_poly.type
_entity_poly.pdbx_seq_one_letter_code
_entity_poly.pdbx_strand_id
1 'polypeptide(L)'
;MNQDAENLPYDILLARSMNALQHKSQFHCDTWKLDQASWSVDQEEGTIVFQAPDDIVAVAPVQIIGTYDQNQGNWLWGWANSSIEEPLLQDALAVQEFAERKGYDQLTEAMCQIDESEAWEFAALACELNERQGVYRGAAGNTLIFMSFGEVKLHKNNA
;
A
#
# COMPACT_ATOMS: atom_id res chain seq x y z
N MET A 1 10.70 -4.73 -10.01
CA MET A 1 9.36 -4.82 -10.61
C MET A 1 9.18 -6.22 -11.19
N ASN A 2 8.06 -6.87 -10.88
CA ASN A 2 7.81 -8.28 -11.22
C ASN A 2 7.43 -8.45 -12.71
N GLN A 3 8.37 -8.93 -13.54
CA GLN A 3 8.19 -9.07 -14.99
C GLN A 3 7.11 -10.10 -15.38
N ASP A 4 6.87 -11.11 -14.55
CA ASP A 4 5.83 -12.11 -14.82
C ASP A 4 4.42 -11.52 -14.63
N ALA A 5 4.27 -10.64 -13.64
CA ALA A 5 3.01 -9.95 -13.38
C ALA A 5 2.67 -8.96 -14.50
N GLU A 6 3.67 -8.24 -15.04
CA GLU A 6 3.47 -7.22 -16.06
C GLU A 6 2.90 -7.75 -17.39
N ASN A 7 3.03 -9.04 -17.67
CA ASN A 7 2.59 -9.63 -18.95
C ASN A 7 1.15 -10.18 -18.91
N LEU A 8 0.49 -10.13 -17.76
CA LEU A 8 -0.89 -10.58 -17.62
C LEU A 8 -1.88 -9.54 -18.17
N PRO A 9 -3.06 -9.98 -18.68
CA PRO A 9 -4.19 -9.07 -18.88
C PRO A 9 -4.53 -8.32 -17.58
N TYR A 10 -4.98 -7.08 -17.70
CA TYR A 10 -5.14 -6.17 -16.56
C TYR A 10 -6.11 -6.71 -15.49
N ASP A 11 -7.25 -7.25 -15.90
CA ASP A 11 -8.25 -7.86 -15.02
C ASP A 11 -7.68 -9.07 -14.26
N ILE A 12 -6.91 -9.91 -14.94
CA ILE A 12 -6.24 -11.07 -14.34
C ILE A 12 -5.14 -10.61 -13.37
N LEU A 13 -4.40 -9.56 -13.72
CA LEU A 13 -3.38 -8.98 -12.85
C LEU A 13 -4.00 -8.41 -11.57
N LEU A 14 -5.10 -7.65 -11.66
CA LEU A 14 -5.81 -7.12 -10.49
C LEU A 14 -6.34 -8.25 -9.61
N ALA A 15 -7.02 -9.24 -10.18
CA ALA A 15 -7.54 -10.37 -9.43
C ALA A 15 -6.44 -11.16 -8.71
N ARG A 16 -5.32 -11.40 -9.38
CA ARG A 16 -4.13 -12.04 -8.78
C ARG A 16 -3.57 -11.18 -7.64
N SER A 17 -3.40 -9.89 -7.87
CA SER A 17 -2.84 -8.93 -6.89
C SER A 17 -3.69 -8.90 -5.62
N MET A 18 -5.02 -8.84 -5.78
CA MET A 18 -5.97 -8.87 -4.66
C MET A 18 -5.91 -10.19 -3.87
N ASN A 19 -5.86 -11.33 -4.57
CA ASN A 19 -5.75 -12.63 -3.91
C ASN A 19 -4.42 -12.77 -3.14
N ALA A 20 -3.30 -12.37 -3.75
CA ALA A 20 -1.99 -12.37 -3.11
C ALA A 20 -1.97 -11.46 -1.88
N LEU A 21 -2.54 -10.25 -1.99
CA LEU A 21 -2.64 -9.32 -0.87
C LEU A 21 -3.48 -9.90 0.28
N GLN A 22 -4.60 -10.54 -0.01
CA GLN A 22 -5.43 -11.17 1.02
C GLN A 22 -4.66 -12.21 1.83
N HIS A 23 -3.87 -13.06 1.17
CA HIS A 23 -3.03 -14.05 1.86
C HIS A 23 -1.92 -13.39 2.68
N LYS A 24 -1.27 -12.35 2.16
CA LYS A 24 -0.26 -11.55 2.87
C LYS A 24 -0.84 -10.91 4.14
N SER A 25 -1.99 -10.26 4.02
CA SER A 25 -2.69 -9.64 5.16
C SER A 25 -3.07 -10.69 6.22
N GLN A 26 -3.65 -11.82 5.80
CA GLN A 26 -4.01 -12.90 6.72
C GLN A 26 -2.79 -13.44 7.48
N PHE A 27 -1.67 -13.65 6.79
CA PHE A 27 -0.42 -14.09 7.42
C PHE A 27 0.05 -13.12 8.52
N HIS A 28 -0.01 -11.81 8.28
CA HIS A 28 0.39 -10.82 9.28
C HIS A 28 -0.59 -10.72 10.46
N CYS A 29 -1.91 -10.83 10.22
CA CYS A 29 -2.91 -10.92 11.29
C CYS A 29 -2.71 -12.17 12.16
N ASP A 30 -2.41 -13.32 11.56
CA ASP A 30 -2.18 -14.56 12.29
C ASP A 30 -0.87 -14.53 13.08
N THR A 31 0.18 -13.95 12.50
CA THR A 31 1.53 -13.94 13.08
C THR A 31 1.67 -12.93 14.22
N TRP A 32 1.12 -11.73 14.05
CA TRP A 32 1.37 -10.63 15.00
C TRP A 32 0.19 -9.66 15.18
N LYS A 33 -1.03 -10.02 14.74
CA LYS A 33 -2.27 -9.26 14.98
C LYS A 33 -2.27 -7.85 14.35
N LEU A 34 -1.82 -7.75 13.10
CA LEU A 34 -1.86 -6.52 12.30
C LEU A 34 -3.23 -5.80 12.33
N ASP A 35 -4.32 -6.56 12.32
CA ASP A 35 -5.71 -6.07 12.37
C ASP A 35 -6.08 -5.35 13.67
N GLN A 36 -5.29 -5.54 14.73
CA GLN A 36 -5.47 -4.93 16.05
C GLN A 36 -4.38 -3.91 16.38
N ALA A 37 -3.44 -3.69 15.46
CA ALA A 37 -2.32 -2.80 15.70
C ALA A 37 -2.70 -1.33 15.47
N SER A 38 -2.21 -0.45 16.34
CA SER A 38 -2.10 0.96 15.99
C SER A 38 -0.90 1.17 15.06
N TRP A 39 -0.87 2.28 14.34
CA TRP A 39 0.15 2.55 13.34
C TRP A 39 0.64 3.99 13.42
N SER A 40 1.89 4.20 13.03
CA SER A 40 2.47 5.52 12.79
C SER A 40 3.50 5.43 11.68
N VAL A 41 3.62 6.46 10.85
CA VAL A 41 4.64 6.56 9.81
C VAL A 41 5.66 7.62 10.21
N ASP A 42 6.93 7.26 10.09
CA ASP A 42 8.05 8.20 10.09
C ASP A 42 8.47 8.41 8.63
N GLN A 43 8.16 9.60 8.09
CA GLN A 43 8.48 9.89 6.69
C GLN A 43 9.96 10.17 6.46
N GLU A 44 10.67 10.65 7.50
CA GLU A 44 12.11 10.95 7.40
C GLU A 44 12.92 9.66 7.34
N GLU A 45 12.57 8.70 8.21
CA GLU A 45 13.21 7.37 8.23
C GLU A 45 12.64 6.41 7.17
N GLY A 46 11.49 6.75 6.59
CA GLY A 46 10.83 5.93 5.59
C GLY A 46 10.28 4.62 6.15
N THR A 47 9.75 4.65 7.37
CA THR A 47 9.27 3.45 8.07
C THR A 47 7.84 3.58 8.57
N ILE A 48 7.14 2.45 8.61
CA ILE A 48 5.89 2.29 9.35
C ILE A 48 6.16 1.46 10.60
N VAL A 49 5.61 1.94 11.71
CA VAL A 49 5.66 1.26 13.01
C VAL A 49 4.25 0.84 13.37
N PHE A 50 4.09 -0.43 13.70
CA PHE A 50 2.86 -1.01 14.22
C PHE A 50 3.05 -1.38 15.68
N GLN A 51 2.13 -0.96 16.53
CA GLN A 51 2.06 -1.41 17.92
C GLN A 51 0.87 -2.37 18.04
N ALA A 52 1.17 -3.65 18.09
CA ALA A 52 0.19 -4.71 18.20
C ALA A 52 0.02 -5.18 19.66
N PRO A 53 -1.02 -5.97 19.97
CA PRO A 53 -1.16 -6.62 21.28
C PRO A 53 0.08 -7.42 21.71
N ASP A 54 0.14 -7.76 23.00
CA ASP A 54 1.22 -8.53 23.62
C ASP A 54 2.61 -7.87 23.53
N ASP A 55 2.66 -6.53 23.58
CA ASP A 55 3.87 -5.71 23.51
C ASP A 55 4.74 -5.99 22.28
N ILE A 56 4.09 -6.38 21.17
CA ILE A 56 4.72 -6.60 19.88
C ILE A 56 4.80 -5.27 19.13
N VAL A 57 6.02 -4.89 18.75
CA VAL A 57 6.28 -3.76 17.87
C VAL A 57 6.80 -4.30 16.53
N ALA A 58 6.08 -4.01 15.45
CA ALA A 58 6.47 -4.37 14.09
C ALA A 58 6.98 -3.12 13.36
N VAL A 59 8.18 -3.17 12.78
CA VAL A 59 8.75 -2.05 12.02
C VAL A 59 9.08 -2.53 10.61
N ALA A 60 8.68 -1.76 9.60
CA ALA A 60 8.94 -2.09 8.20
C ALA A 60 9.23 -0.82 7.38
N PRO A 61 10.03 -0.91 6.31
CA PRO A 61 10.12 0.18 5.34
C PRO A 61 8.74 0.37 4.68
N VAL A 62 8.34 1.61 4.47
CA VAL A 62 7.00 1.96 3.95
C VAL A 62 7.12 2.73 2.64
N GLN A 63 6.10 2.61 1.80
CA GLN A 63 5.86 3.50 0.66
C GLN A 63 4.40 3.93 0.68
N ILE A 64 4.12 5.17 0.30
CA ILE A 64 2.76 5.70 0.25
C ILE A 64 2.28 5.63 -1.20
N ILE A 65 1.26 4.80 -1.42
CA ILE A 65 0.73 4.52 -2.75
C ILE A 65 -0.24 5.63 -3.16
N GLY A 66 -1.12 6.01 -2.24
CA GLY A 66 -2.07 7.10 -2.44
C GLY A 66 -3.04 7.24 -1.28
N THR A 67 -3.97 8.17 -1.46
CA THR A 67 -4.98 8.51 -0.46
C THR A 67 -6.36 8.50 -1.07
N TYR A 68 -7.34 7.98 -0.33
CA TYR A 68 -8.75 7.95 -0.71
C TYR A 68 -9.56 8.86 0.21
N ASP A 69 -10.30 9.82 -0.34
CA ASP A 69 -11.24 10.65 0.40
C ASP A 69 -12.61 9.97 0.43
N GLN A 70 -13.05 9.55 1.62
CA GLN A 70 -14.31 8.82 1.78
C GLN A 70 -15.56 9.66 1.52
N ASN A 71 -15.48 10.98 1.65
CA ASN A 71 -16.61 11.87 1.40
C ASN A 71 -16.76 12.17 -0.08
N GLN A 72 -15.64 12.38 -0.76
CA GLN A 72 -15.62 12.75 -2.17
C GLN A 72 -15.65 11.53 -3.09
N GLY A 73 -15.24 10.35 -2.61
CA GLY A 73 -15.12 9.15 -3.43
C GLY A 73 -14.03 9.31 -4.49
N ASN A 74 -12.89 9.85 -4.10
CA ASN A 74 -11.77 10.05 -5.02
C ASN A 74 -10.46 9.54 -4.43
N TRP A 75 -9.59 9.14 -5.34
CA TRP A 75 -8.24 8.68 -5.07
C TRP A 75 -7.25 9.70 -5.59
N LEU A 76 -6.24 10.03 -4.79
CA LEU A 76 -5.09 10.82 -5.18
C LEU A 76 -3.83 9.95 -5.07
N TRP A 77 -3.10 9.80 -6.16
CA TRP A 77 -1.84 9.06 -6.14
C TRP A 77 -0.78 9.75 -5.30
N GLY A 78 0.09 8.95 -4.66
CA GLY A 78 1.19 9.47 -3.84
C GLY A 78 2.10 10.42 -4.64
N TRP A 79 2.44 10.05 -5.89
CA TRP A 79 3.29 10.87 -6.77
C TRP A 79 2.68 12.24 -7.12
N ALA A 80 1.37 12.41 -6.96
CA ALA A 80 0.67 13.68 -7.18
C ALA A 80 0.49 14.50 -5.90
N ASN A 81 0.91 13.98 -4.74
CA ASN A 81 0.72 14.64 -3.45
C ASN A 81 2.04 15.22 -2.93
N SER A 82 2.16 16.55 -2.97
CA SER A 82 3.36 17.28 -2.55
C SER A 82 3.64 17.25 -1.04
N SER A 83 2.74 16.70 -0.22
CA SER A 83 2.98 16.55 1.23
C SER A 83 3.71 15.26 1.59
N ILE A 84 4.02 14.41 0.61
CA ILE A 84 4.72 13.15 0.81
C ILE A 84 6.17 13.31 0.38
N GLU A 85 7.08 12.84 1.21
CA GLU A 85 8.51 12.84 0.90
C GLU A 85 8.82 11.95 -0.31
N GLU A 86 9.61 12.46 -1.25
CA GLU A 86 9.94 11.79 -2.52
C GLU A 86 10.44 10.33 -2.36
N PRO A 87 11.27 9.99 -1.35
CA PRO A 87 11.71 8.60 -1.12
C PRO A 87 10.59 7.60 -0.81
N LEU A 88 9.39 8.06 -0.45
CA LEU A 88 8.22 7.23 -0.13
C LEU A 88 7.33 6.94 -1.33
N LEU A 89 7.67 7.47 -2.51
CA LEU A 89 6.82 7.44 -3.69
C LEU A 89 7.19 6.35 -4.70
N GLN A 90 8.20 5.53 -4.42
CA GLN A 90 8.75 4.56 -5.38
C GLN A 90 7.68 3.60 -5.89
N ASP A 91 6.82 3.10 -5.01
CA ASP A 91 5.79 2.14 -5.40
C ASP A 91 4.68 2.79 -6.24
N ALA A 92 4.30 4.03 -5.92
CA ALA A 92 3.32 4.79 -6.69
C ALA A 92 3.87 5.14 -8.09
N LEU A 93 5.13 5.58 -8.16
CA LEU A 93 5.83 5.89 -9.40
C LEU A 93 5.98 4.64 -10.28
N ALA A 94 6.30 3.48 -9.69
CA ALA A 94 6.38 2.23 -10.44
C ALA A 94 5.03 1.83 -11.08
N VAL A 95 3.90 2.08 -10.41
CA VAL A 95 2.57 1.88 -11.00
C VAL A 95 2.33 2.85 -12.16
N GLN A 96 2.68 4.13 -11.99
CA GLN A 96 2.57 5.13 -13.05
C GLN A 96 3.39 4.73 -14.29
N GLU A 97 4.67 4.38 -14.11
CA GLU A 97 5.52 3.93 -15.21
C GLU A 97 5.00 2.65 -15.88
N PHE A 98 4.47 1.70 -15.10
CA PHE A 98 3.82 0.51 -15.62
C PHE A 98 2.60 0.86 -16.48
N ALA A 99 1.75 1.74 -15.99
CA ALA A 99 0.54 2.18 -16.67
C ALA A 99 0.85 2.91 -17.98
N GLU A 100 1.86 3.77 -18.00
CA GLU A 100 2.32 4.46 -19.22
C GLU A 100 2.81 3.47 -20.28
N ARG A 101 3.57 2.43 -19.89
CA ARG A 101 4.05 1.40 -20.81
C ARG A 101 2.92 0.54 -21.39
N LYS A 102 1.85 0.34 -20.63
CA LYS A 102 0.73 -0.54 -21.00
C LYS A 102 -0.47 0.20 -21.60
N GLY A 103 -0.52 1.53 -21.49
CA GLY A 103 -1.65 2.35 -21.94
C GLY A 103 -2.86 2.28 -21.01
N TYR A 104 -2.64 2.24 -19.69
CA TYR A 104 -3.69 2.25 -18.68
C TYR A 104 -3.92 3.67 -18.14
N ASP A 105 -4.63 4.49 -18.91
CA ASP A 105 -4.80 5.92 -18.62
C ASP A 105 -5.32 6.20 -17.20
N GLN A 106 -6.26 5.38 -16.69
CA GLN A 106 -6.83 5.51 -15.34
C GLN A 106 -5.77 5.45 -14.21
N LEU A 107 -4.63 4.80 -14.43
CA LEU A 107 -3.55 4.72 -13.45
C LEU A 107 -2.51 5.85 -13.60
N THR A 108 -2.65 6.68 -14.63
CA THR A 108 -1.77 7.83 -14.91
C THR A 108 -2.42 9.18 -14.56
N GLU A 109 -3.73 9.20 -14.35
CA GLU A 109 -4.45 10.38 -13.85
C GLU A 109 -4.12 10.62 -12.37
N ALA A 110 -3.70 11.84 -12.03
CA ALA A 110 -3.32 12.21 -10.68
C ALA A 110 -4.42 11.94 -9.65
N MET A 111 -5.67 12.27 -10.01
CA MET A 111 -6.85 12.08 -9.19
C MET A 111 -7.92 11.34 -9.98
N CYS A 112 -8.47 10.28 -9.40
CA CYS A 112 -9.47 9.42 -10.02
C CYS A 112 -10.74 9.39 -9.18
N GLN A 113 -11.92 9.42 -9.82
CA GLN A 113 -13.19 9.17 -9.13
C GLN A 113 -13.42 7.66 -9.09
N ILE A 114 -13.26 7.06 -7.92
CA ILE A 114 -13.32 5.62 -7.70
C ILE A 114 -13.99 5.31 -6.37
N ASP A 115 -14.35 4.05 -6.11
CA ASP A 115 -14.75 3.61 -4.79
C ASP A 115 -13.57 3.05 -3.95
N GLU A 116 -13.85 2.69 -2.69
CA GLU A 116 -12.81 2.15 -1.81
C GLU A 116 -12.32 0.75 -2.27
N SER A 117 -13.15 -0.03 -2.97
CA SER A 117 -12.76 -1.34 -3.49
C SER A 117 -11.69 -1.17 -4.59
N GLU A 118 -11.90 -0.23 -5.50
CA GLU A 118 -10.92 0.14 -6.53
C GLU A 118 -9.63 0.71 -5.90
N ALA A 119 -9.73 1.47 -4.80
CA ALA A 119 -8.55 1.93 -4.07
C ALA A 119 -7.71 0.77 -3.51
N TRP A 120 -8.37 -0.29 -3.00
CA TRP A 120 -7.68 -1.52 -2.60
C TRP A 120 -7.05 -2.25 -3.79
N GLU A 121 -7.69 -2.27 -4.95
CA GLU A 121 -7.14 -2.87 -6.18
C GLU A 121 -5.86 -2.14 -6.62
N PHE A 122 -5.87 -0.79 -6.60
CA PHE A 122 -4.68 0.01 -6.92
C PHE A 122 -3.54 -0.27 -5.94
N ALA A 123 -3.85 -0.37 -4.66
CA ALA A 123 -2.84 -0.66 -3.65
C ALA A 123 -2.30 -2.10 -3.76
N ALA A 124 -3.16 -3.07 -4.07
CA ALA A 124 -2.75 -4.45 -4.30
C ALA A 124 -1.86 -4.57 -5.55
N LEU A 125 -2.21 -3.87 -6.63
CA LEU A 125 -1.39 -3.79 -7.84
C LEU A 125 0.02 -3.24 -7.52
N ALA A 126 0.09 -2.14 -6.78
CA ALA A 126 1.36 -1.55 -6.35
C ALA A 126 2.19 -2.55 -5.53
N CYS A 127 1.54 -3.28 -4.61
CA CYS A 127 2.19 -4.31 -3.79
C CYS A 127 2.75 -5.47 -4.62
N GLU A 128 2.00 -5.95 -5.61
CA GLU A 128 2.39 -7.07 -6.47
C GLU A 128 3.54 -6.67 -7.42
N LEU A 129 3.43 -5.51 -8.07
CA LEU A 129 4.46 -5.01 -8.99
C LEU A 129 5.80 -4.78 -8.28
N ASN A 130 5.76 -4.31 -7.03
CA ASN A 130 6.94 -3.97 -6.24
C ASN A 130 7.37 -5.07 -5.25
N GLU A 131 6.76 -6.26 -5.31
CA GLU A 131 7.12 -7.43 -4.50
C GLU A 131 7.13 -7.14 -2.98
N ARG A 132 6.18 -6.32 -2.52
CA ARG A 132 6.08 -5.90 -1.11
C ARG A 132 5.44 -6.99 -0.24
N GLN A 133 5.66 -6.93 1.08
CA GLN A 133 5.12 -7.95 2.01
C GLN A 133 3.64 -7.74 2.32
N GLY A 134 3.12 -6.52 2.18
CA GLY A 134 1.69 -6.27 2.32
C GLY A 134 1.33 -4.81 2.07
N VAL A 135 0.05 -4.53 2.28
CA VAL A 135 -0.53 -3.19 2.27
C VAL A 135 -1.26 -2.98 3.60
N TYR A 136 -1.15 -1.77 4.12
CA TYR A 136 -1.94 -1.29 5.24
C TYR A 136 -2.72 -0.03 4.85
N ARG A 137 -3.95 0.06 5.34
CA ARG A 137 -4.83 1.21 5.14
C ARG A 137 -5.05 1.93 6.47
N GLY A 138 -4.33 3.04 6.65
CA GLY A 138 -4.44 3.90 7.82
C GLY A 138 -5.55 4.95 7.65
N ALA A 139 -6.33 5.22 8.69
CA ALA A 139 -7.34 6.28 8.68
C ALA A 139 -6.80 7.58 9.30
N ALA A 140 -6.96 8.70 8.60
CA ALA A 140 -6.62 10.05 9.04
C ALA A 140 -7.84 10.97 8.82
N GLY A 141 -8.75 11.00 9.81
CA GLY A 141 -10.04 11.65 9.64
C GLY A 141 -10.90 10.91 8.60
N ASN A 142 -11.33 11.61 7.55
CA ASN A 142 -12.09 11.03 6.43
C ASN A 142 -11.20 10.56 5.27
N THR A 143 -9.89 10.72 5.39
CA THR A 143 -8.93 10.28 4.39
C THR A 143 -8.36 8.94 4.81
N LEU A 144 -8.38 7.97 3.90
CA LEU A 144 -7.69 6.69 4.04
C LEU A 144 -6.37 6.77 3.30
N ILE A 145 -5.28 6.39 3.96
CA ILE A 145 -3.93 6.37 3.40
C ILE A 145 -3.56 4.91 3.13
N PHE A 146 -3.24 4.59 1.88
CA PHE A 146 -2.85 3.26 1.45
C PHE A 146 -1.34 3.18 1.30
N MET A 147 -0.75 2.26 2.05
CA MET A 147 0.69 2.16 2.20
C MET A 147 1.12 0.72 1.99
N SER A 148 2.08 0.48 1.10
CA SER A 148 2.78 -0.79 1.07
C SER A 148 3.89 -0.81 2.10
N PHE A 149 4.21 -2.00 2.60
CA PHE A 149 5.35 -2.19 3.49
C PHE A 149 6.22 -3.37 3.06
N GLY A 150 7.52 -3.24 3.26
CA GLY A 150 8.51 -4.26 2.98
C GLY A 150 8.71 -5.24 4.14
N GLU A 151 9.95 -5.67 4.36
CA GLU A 151 10.27 -6.66 5.39
C GLU A 151 9.92 -6.19 6.82
N VAL A 152 9.07 -6.96 7.50
CA VAL A 152 8.65 -6.69 8.87
C VAL A 152 9.65 -7.23 9.88
N LYS A 153 10.19 -6.34 10.72
CA LYS A 153 11.01 -6.67 11.89
C LYS A 153 10.15 -6.63 13.14
N LEU A 154 10.04 -7.77 13.83
CA LEU A 154 9.28 -7.89 15.06
C LEU A 154 10.20 -7.71 16.28
N HIS A 155 9.79 -6.84 17.19
CA HIS A 155 10.40 -6.62 18.48
C HIS A 155 9.37 -6.98 19.55
N LYS A 156 9.77 -7.76 20.56
CA LYS A 156 8.99 -7.97 21.78
C LYS A 156 9.70 -7.24 22.90
N ASN A 157 9.00 -6.32 23.56
CA ASN A 157 9.50 -5.80 24.83
C ASN A 157 9.27 -6.90 25.88
N ASN A 158 10.32 -7.65 26.19
CA ASN A 158 10.32 -8.48 27.38
C ASN A 158 10.34 -7.55 28.60
N ALA A 159 9.18 -7.30 29.19
CA ALA A 159 9.07 -6.71 30.53
C ALA A 159 9.62 -7.69 31.58
#